data_AF-A0A6B0VSS1-F1
#
_entry.id   AF-A0A6B0VSS1-F1
#
_cell.length_a   1.000
_cell.length_b   1.000
_cell.length_c   1.000
_cell.angle_alpha   90.00
_cell.angle_beta   90.00
_cell.angle_gamma   90.00
#
_symmetry.space_group_name_H-M   'P 1'
#
loop_
_entity.id
_entity.type
_entity.pdbx_description
1 polymer ?
#
loop_
_entity_poly.entity_id
_entity_poly.type
_entity_poly.pdbx_seq_one_letter_code
_entity_poly.pdbx_strand_id
1 'polypeptide(L)' 'MAQSIDDLQSMIVNELRVLEDDIHVTSDGDTLTFYLPSEDLDKARDELDSDLEVLEEHEYEYLVKVTL' A
#
# COMPACT_ATOMS: atom_id res chain seq x y z
N MET A 1 3.25 -18.86 4.64
CA MET A 1 4.00 -18.01 5.59
C MET A 1 3.08 -16.84 5.89
N ALA A 2 2.89 -16.43 7.14
CA ALA A 2 2.13 -15.21 7.39
C ALA A 2 2.92 -14.06 6.77
N GLN A 3 2.33 -13.30 5.84
CA GLN A 3 2.92 -12.02 5.44
C GLN A 3 3.04 -11.17 6.71
N SER A 4 4.20 -10.57 6.96
CA SER A 4 4.33 -9.59 8.04
C SER A 4 4.09 -8.20 7.46
N ILE A 5 3.74 -7.22 8.30
CA ILE A 5 3.55 -5.85 7.78
C ILE A 5 4.82 -5.30 7.14
N ASP A 6 5.98 -5.72 7.66
CA ASP A 6 7.30 -5.41 7.12
C ASP A 6 7.50 -5.96 5.70
N ASP A 7 7.01 -7.18 5.41
CA ASP A 7 7.04 -7.75 4.07
C ASP A 7 6.16 -6.95 3.10
N LEU A 8 4.95 -6.56 3.52
CA LEU A 8 4.07 -5.71 2.73
C LEU A 8 4.68 -4.33 2.47
N GLN A 9 5.24 -3.70 3.50
CA GLN A 9 5.94 -2.42 3.37
C GLN A 9 7.10 -2.53 2.38
N SER A 10 7.90 -3.60 2.48
CA SER A 10 9.01 -3.84 1.54
C SER A 10 8.52 -4.05 0.10
N MET A 11 7.40 -4.75 -0.09
CA MET A 11 6.76 -4.90 -1.41
C MET A 11 6.28 -3.57 -1.97
N ILE A 12 5.61 -2.74 -1.16
CA ILE A 12 5.15 -1.42 -1.58
C ILE A 12 6.34 -0.54 -2.01
N VAL A 13 7.45 -0.56 -1.26
CA VAL A 13 8.65 0.23 -1.60
C VAL A 13 9.34 -0.30 -2.86
N ASN A 14 9.50 -1.62 -3.01
CA ASN A 14 10.26 -2.20 -4.12
C ASN A 14 9.44 -2.30 -5.41
N GLU A 15 8.20 -2.79 -5.34
CA GLU A 15 7.36 -3.05 -6.51
C GLU A 15 6.57 -1.82 -6.94
N LEU A 16 6.05 -1.04 -5.99
CA LEU A 16 5.26 0.15 -6.27
C LEU A 16 6.08 1.45 -6.24
N ARG A 17 7.37 1.36 -5.89
CA ARG A 17 8.32 2.49 -5.84
C ARG A 17 7.84 3.65 -4.96
N VAL A 18 6.98 3.36 -3.99
CA VAL A 18 6.54 4.31 -2.98
C VAL A 18 7.68 4.52 -1.99
N LEU A 19 7.86 5.75 -1.50
CA LEU A 19 8.90 6.02 -0.51
C LEU A 19 8.47 5.46 0.84
N GLU A 20 9.41 4.86 1.57
CA GLU A 20 9.14 4.31 2.91
C GLU A 20 8.56 5.38 3.88
N ASP A 21 8.97 6.64 3.71
CA ASP A 21 8.51 7.78 4.50
C ASP A 21 7.04 8.17 4.21
N ASP A 22 6.53 7.84 3.02
CA ASP A 22 5.14 8.08 2.62
C ASP A 22 4.19 6.96 3.10
N ILE A 23 4.73 5.89 3.69
CA ILE A 23 3.95 4.76 4.20
C ILE A 23 3.64 4.99 5.69
N HIS A 24 2.36 5.08 6.02
CA HIS A 24 1.87 5.13 7.38
C HIS A 24 1.37 3.76 7.85
N VAL A 25 1.97 3.25 8.92
CA VAL A 25 1.49 2.04 9.62
C VAL A 25 0.57 2.46 10.76
N THR A 26 -0.59 1.81 10.89
CA THR A 26 -1.47 2.03 12.04
C THR A 26 -0.85 1.50 13.33
N SER A 27 -1.27 2.05 14.49
CA SER A 27 -0.74 1.65 15.81
C SER A 27 -0.95 0.17 16.15
N ASP A 28 -1.96 -0.48 15.56
CA ASP A 28 -2.21 -1.91 15.71
C ASP A 28 -1.19 -2.76 14.93
N GLY A 29 -0.49 -2.17 13.96
CA GLY A 29 0.55 -2.87 13.21
C GLY A 29 0.00 -3.91 12.23
N ASP A 30 -1.30 -3.82 11.90
CA ASP A 30 -2.03 -4.70 10.98
C ASP A 30 -2.54 -3.96 9.71
N THR A 31 -2.27 -2.66 9.59
CA THR A 31 -2.72 -1.86 8.45
C THR A 31 -1.67 -0.86 8.00
N LEU A 32 -1.53 -0.72 6.68
CA LEU A 32 -0.66 0.23 5.99
C LEU A 32 -1.51 1.18 5.16
N THR A 33 -1.16 2.46 5.16
CA THR A 33 -1.77 3.50 4.32
C THR A 33 -0.67 4.24 3.57
N PHE A 34 -0.85 4.47 2.28
CA PHE A 34 0.15 5.14 1.45
C PHE A 34 -0.49 5.80 0.23
N TYR A 35 0.21 6.75 -0.35
CA TYR A 35 -0.17 7.37 -1.62
C TYR A 35 0.41 6.57 -2.79
N LEU A 36 -0.45 6.29 -3.75
CA LEU A 36 -0.10 5.52 -4.94
C LEU A 36 -0.52 6.30 -6.18
N PRO A 37 0.34 6.44 -7.21
CA PRO A 37 -0.05 7.02 -8.47
C PRO A 37 -1.26 6.29 -9.08
N SER A 38 -2.16 7.03 -9.72
CA SER A 38 -3.38 6.43 -10.28
C SER A 38 -3.11 5.36 -11.35
N GLU A 39 -1.96 5.45 -12.04
CA GLU A 39 -1.47 4.47 -13.00
C GLU A 39 -0.98 3.15 -12.38
N ASP A 40 -0.61 3.16 -11.10
CA ASP A 40 -0.07 2.01 -10.39
C ASP A 40 -1.14 1.26 -9.55
N LEU A 41 -2.38 1.76 -9.48
CA LEU A 41 -3.45 1.16 -8.68
C LEU A 41 -3.78 -0.28 -9.07
N ASP A 42 -3.94 -0.54 -10.37
CA ASP A 42 -4.19 -1.90 -10.86
C ASP A 42 -2.98 -2.81 -10.59
N LYS A 43 -1.77 -2.30 -10.77
CA LYS A 43 -0.54 -3.04 -10.45
C LYS A 43 -0.48 -3.42 -8.96
N ALA A 44 -0.79 -2.49 -8.06
CA ALA A 44 -0.79 -2.75 -6.63
C ALA A 44 -1.79 -3.84 -6.24
N ARG A 45 -2.96 -3.88 -6.90
CA ARG A 45 -3.97 -4.93 -6.68
C ARG A 45 -3.50 -6.31 -7.09
N ASP A 46 -2.79 -6.41 -8.21
CA ASP A 46 -2.20 -7.68 -8.66
C ASP A 46 -0.99 -8.12 -7.81
N GLU A 47 -0.14 -7.18 -7.39
CA GLU A 47 1.13 -7.50 -6.70
C GLU A 47 0.97 -7.77 -5.20
N LEU A 48 0.12 -7.02 -4.48
CA LEU A 48 0.04 -7.13 -3.02
C LEU A 48 -0.73 -8.36 -2.54
N ASP A 49 -1.47 -9.05 -3.43
CA ASP A 49 -2.34 -10.21 -3.14
C ASP A 49 -3.20 -9.99 -1.86
N SER A 50 -3.54 -8.73 -1.58
CA SER A 50 -4.15 -8.26 -0.33
C SER A 50 -5.33 -7.34 -0.64
N ASP A 51 -6.23 -7.20 0.34
CA ASP A 51 -7.38 -6.29 0.23
C ASP A 51 -6.89 -4.84 0.25
N LEU A 52 -6.84 -4.24 -0.94
CA LEU A 52 -6.58 -2.82 -1.19
C LEU A 52 -7.90 -2.03 -1.15
N GLU A 53 -8.02 -1.19 -0.14
CA GLU A 53 -9.13 -0.27 0.06
C GLU A 53 -8.70 1.15 -0.34
N VAL A 54 -9.35 1.74 -1.34
CA VAL A 54 -9.13 3.15 -1.71
C VAL A 54 -9.87 4.03 -0.70
N LEU A 55 -9.14 4.85 0.05
CA LEU A 55 -9.70 5.77 1.03
C LEU A 55 -10.05 7.12 0.40
N GLU A 56 -9.16 7.66 -0.44
CA GLU A 56 -9.33 8.96 -1.09
C GLU A 56 -8.81 8.92 -2.53
N GLU A 57 -9.52 9.60 -3.43
CA GLU A 57 -9.18 9.73 -4.85
C GLU A 57 -8.77 11.17 -5.15
N HIS A 58 -7.54 11.36 -5.61
CA HIS A 58 -7.04 12.64 -6.11
C HIS A 58 -6.80 12.58 -7.63
N GLU A 59 -6.46 13.72 -8.23
CA GLU A 59 -6.27 13.83 -9.69
C GLU A 59 -5.14 12.93 -10.23
N TYR A 60 -4.10 12.66 -9.44
CA TYR A 60 -2.92 11.90 -9.85
C TYR A 60 -2.56 10.74 -8.90
N GLU A 61 -3.24 10.63 -7.76
CA GLU A 61 -2.87 9.72 -6.69
C GLU A 61 -4.09 9.20 -5.95
N TYR A 62 -3.97 8.00 -5.39
CA TYR A 62 -4.94 7.39 -4.50
C TYR A 62 -4.30 7.24 -3.13
N LEU A 63 -5.02 7.67 -2.09
CA LEU A 63 -4.71 7.21 -0.74
C LEU A 63 -5.31 5.82 -0.60
N VAL A 64 -4.45 4.82 -0.49
CA VAL A 64 -4.87 3.43 -0.36
C VAL A 64 -4.50 2.88 1.00
N LYS A 65 -5.30 1.92 1.45
CA LYS A 65 -5.13 1.17 2.68
C LYS A 65 -5.02 -0.31 2.37
N VAL A 66 -4.05 -0.97 2.98
CA VAL A 66 -3.82 -2.41 2.89
C VAL A 66 -3.92 -2.99 4.29
N THR A 67 -4.67 -4.07 4.41
CA THR A 67 -4.86 -4.80 5.67
C THR A 67 -4.33 -6.22 5.52
N LEU A 68 -3.67 -6.71 6.56
CA LEU A 68 -3.10 -8.07 6.64
C LEU A 68 -4.13 -9.13 7.03
#